data_AF-A0A7W6BYE2-F1
#
_entry.id   AF-A0A7W6BYE2-F1
#
_cell.length_a   1.000
_cell.length_b   1.000
_cell.length_c   1.000
_cell.angle_alpha   90.00
_cell.angle_beta   90.00
_cell.angle_gamma   90.00
#
_symmetry.space_group_name_H-M   'P 1'
#
loop_
_entity.id
_entity.type
_entity.pdbx_description
1 polymer ?
#
loop_
_entity_poly.entity_id
_entity_poly.type
_entity_poly.pdbx_seq_one_letter_code
_entity_poly.pdbx_strand_id
1 'polypeptide(L)'
;MKTRIANRQQSRAATGAEVPDADKPLAGQAVHYAPGLGLGAAYAVAAKFRPAVTTGYGGAFGIAAATLLDEAAVSAVGLGKAPWKADLKTTIYGYASHLVFGGAAGLVRRQARAILFRRSN
;
A
#
# COMPACT_ATOMS: atom_id res chain seq x y z
N MET A 1 11.43 -24.75 -2.30
CA MET A 1 11.37 -24.73 -3.78
C MET A 1 10.13 -24.01 -4.33
N LYS A 2 8.90 -24.38 -3.90
CA LYS A 2 7.63 -23.78 -4.39
C LYS A 2 7.57 -22.24 -4.32
N THR A 3 8.04 -21.64 -3.23
CA THR A 3 8.05 -20.17 -3.04
C THR A 3 8.96 -19.45 -4.04
N ARG A 4 10.08 -20.06 -4.47
CA ARG A 4 10.97 -19.48 -5.47
C ARG A 4 10.35 -19.48 -6.87
N ILE A 5 9.55 -20.50 -7.19
CA ILE A 5 8.82 -20.63 -8.46
C ILE A 5 7.69 -19.59 -8.50
N ALA A 6 6.93 -19.46 -7.41
CA ALA A 6 5.88 -18.45 -7.30
C ALA A 6 6.41 -17.02 -7.50
N ASN A 7 7.53 -16.68 -6.85
CA ASN A 7 8.12 -15.35 -6.94
C ASN A 7 8.65 -15.04 -8.36
N ARG A 8 9.19 -16.05 -9.06
CA ARG A 8 9.61 -15.91 -10.48
C ARG A 8 8.41 -15.68 -11.41
N GLN A 9 7.32 -16.41 -11.20
CA GLN A 9 6.10 -16.26 -11.99
C GLN A 9 5.47 -14.88 -11.78
N GLN A 10 5.42 -14.40 -10.53
CA GLN A 10 4.93 -13.06 -10.17
C GLN A 10 5.75 -11.95 -10.86
N SER A 11 7.08 -12.04 -10.80
CA SER A 11 7.97 -11.08 -11.48
C SER A 11 7.75 -11.05 -12.99
N ARG A 12 7.67 -12.23 -13.63
CA ARG A 12 7.43 -12.32 -15.09
C ARG A 12 6.06 -11.75 -15.47
N ALA A 13 5.02 -12.01 -14.68
CA ALA A 13 3.68 -11.47 -14.93
C ALA A 13 3.65 -9.94 -14.87
N ALA A 14 4.40 -9.33 -13.95
CA ALA A 14 4.42 -7.89 -13.77
C ALA A 14 5.37 -7.14 -14.72
N THR A 15 6.52 -7.71 -15.07
CA THR A 15 7.61 -7.00 -15.78
C THR A 15 8.01 -7.64 -17.11
N GLY A 16 7.47 -8.81 -17.44
CA GLY A 16 7.91 -9.62 -18.59
C GLY A 16 9.22 -10.39 -18.35
N ALA A 17 9.91 -10.15 -17.23
CA ALA A 17 11.19 -10.77 -16.90
C ALA A 17 11.24 -11.31 -15.46
N GLU A 18 12.16 -12.24 -15.20
CA GLU A 18 12.49 -12.60 -13.82
C GLU A 18 13.43 -11.57 -13.22
N VAL A 19 13.14 -11.12 -11.99
CA VAL A 19 14.09 -10.37 -11.18
C VAL A 19 15.26 -11.30 -10.82
N PRO A 20 16.52 -10.92 -11.14
CA PRO A 20 17.71 -11.67 -10.73
C PRO A 20 17.70 -11.96 -9.23
N ASP A 21 18.21 -13.14 -8.82
CA ASP A 21 18.18 -13.53 -7.39
C ASP A 21 18.88 -12.51 -6.48
N ALA A 22 19.90 -11.81 -6.98
CA ALA A 22 20.60 -10.73 -6.28
C ALA A 22 19.72 -9.48 -6.02
N ASP A 23 18.76 -9.20 -6.91
CA ASP A 23 17.95 -7.98 -6.86
C ASP A 23 16.61 -8.19 -6.16
N LYS A 24 16.23 -9.45 -5.88
CA LYS A 24 14.95 -9.79 -5.22
C LYS A 24 14.69 -9.05 -3.90
N PRO A 25 15.69 -8.86 -3.00
CA PRO A 25 15.47 -8.09 -1.79
C PRO A 25 15.07 -6.64 -2.11
N LEU A 26 15.78 -5.99 -3.02
CA LEU A 26 15.52 -4.61 -3.41
C LEU A 26 14.17 -4.47 -4.13
N ALA A 27 13.89 -5.36 -5.09
CA ALA A 27 12.60 -5.39 -5.79
C ALA A 27 11.44 -5.58 -4.83
N GLY A 28 11.57 -6.46 -3.83
CA GLY A 28 10.60 -6.65 -2.76
C GLY A 28 10.34 -5.38 -1.95
N GLN A 29 11.39 -4.64 -1.60
CA GLN A 29 11.22 -3.35 -0.91
C GLN A 29 10.58 -2.30 -1.82
N ALA A 30 10.96 -2.25 -3.11
CA ALA A 30 10.42 -1.29 -4.06
C ALA A 30 8.91 -1.45 -4.26
N VAL A 31 8.42 -2.69 -4.40
CA VAL A 31 6.98 -2.96 -4.54
C VAL A 31 6.17 -2.65 -3.28
N HIS A 32 6.80 -2.52 -2.11
CA HIS A 32 6.13 -2.10 -0.88
C HIS A 32 6.21 -0.58 -0.67
N TYR A 33 7.40 0.01 -0.77
CA TYR A 33 7.60 1.42 -0.43
C TYR A 33 7.15 2.38 -1.53
N ALA A 34 7.29 2.02 -2.82
CA ALA A 34 6.87 2.93 -3.89
C ALA A 34 5.35 3.14 -3.90
N PRO A 35 4.51 2.10 -3.82
CA PRO A 35 3.07 2.29 -3.65
C PRO A 35 2.72 3.02 -2.35
N GLY A 36 3.38 2.71 -1.24
CA GLY A 36 3.15 3.38 0.04
C GLY A 36 3.42 4.89 -0.02
N LEU A 37 4.53 5.30 -0.65
CA LEU A 37 4.85 6.70 -0.88
C LEU A 37 3.81 7.38 -1.77
N GLY A 38 3.45 6.74 -2.89
CA GLY A 38 2.43 7.24 -3.81
C GLY A 38 1.07 7.43 -3.14
N LEU A 39 0.62 6.44 -2.38
CA LEU A 39 -0.64 6.48 -1.62
C LEU A 39 -0.61 7.54 -0.52
N GLY A 40 0.51 7.69 0.20
CA GLY A 40 0.67 8.75 1.21
C GLY A 40 0.56 10.15 0.62
N ALA A 41 1.20 10.37 -0.54
CA ALA A 41 1.08 11.63 -1.27
C ALA A 41 -0.35 11.86 -1.77
N ALA A 42 -0.98 10.84 -2.36
CA ALA A 42 -2.37 10.89 -2.82
C ALA A 42 -3.33 11.20 -1.67
N TYR A 43 -3.14 10.59 -0.50
CA TYR A 43 -3.92 10.88 0.71
C TYR A 43 -3.77 12.33 1.16
N ALA A 44 -2.54 12.87 1.19
CA ALA A 44 -2.30 14.25 1.58
C ALA A 44 -2.97 15.26 0.62
N VAL A 45 -2.92 15.00 -0.68
CA VAL A 45 -3.60 15.79 -1.71
C VAL A 45 -5.12 15.67 -1.57
N ALA A 46 -5.65 14.44 -1.46
CA ALA A 46 -7.07 14.21 -1.29
C ALA A 46 -7.62 14.90 -0.03
N ALA A 47 -6.90 14.81 1.09
CA ALA A 47 -7.25 15.48 2.34
C ALA A 47 -7.24 17.01 2.27
N LYS A 48 -6.53 17.61 1.30
CA LYS A 48 -6.58 19.05 1.04
C LYS A 48 -7.89 19.47 0.39
N PHE A 49 -8.38 18.70 -0.58
CA PHE A 49 -9.57 19.05 -1.37
C PHE A 49 -10.87 18.44 -0.82
N ARG A 50 -10.77 17.32 -0.09
CA ARG A 50 -11.88 16.56 0.49
C ARG A 50 -11.56 16.18 1.93
N PRO A 51 -11.80 17.08 2.92
CA PRO A 51 -11.48 16.83 4.33
C PRO A 51 -12.07 15.53 4.89
N ALA A 52 -13.23 15.09 4.36
CA ALA A 52 -13.88 13.84 4.72
C ALA A 52 -12.98 12.60 4.58
N VAL A 53 -11.98 12.62 3.70
CA VAL A 53 -11.00 11.53 3.54
C VAL A 53 -10.17 11.30 4.83
N THR A 54 -10.09 12.29 5.71
CA THR A 54 -9.37 12.19 6.99
C THR A 54 -10.17 11.55 8.12
N THR A 55 -11.42 11.17 7.86
CA THR A 55 -12.30 10.47 8.82
C THR A 55 -11.63 9.22 9.37
N GLY A 56 -11.84 8.94 10.66
CA GLY A 56 -11.19 7.83 11.35
C GLY A 56 -9.66 7.95 11.38
N TYR A 57 -9.13 9.18 11.42
CA TYR A 57 -7.69 9.47 11.42
C TYR A 57 -6.92 8.93 10.20
N GLY A 58 -7.61 8.73 9.07
CA GLY A 58 -7.03 8.13 7.87
C GLY A 58 -7.18 6.61 7.80
N GLY A 59 -7.74 5.96 8.83
CA GLY A 59 -8.02 4.53 8.80
C GLY A 59 -8.97 4.11 7.66
N ALA A 60 -10.00 4.92 7.37
CA ALA A 60 -10.90 4.66 6.25
C ALA A 60 -10.17 4.68 4.89
N PHE A 61 -9.20 5.58 4.72
CA PHE A 61 -8.32 5.60 3.56
C PHE A 61 -7.45 4.33 3.50
N GLY A 62 -6.92 3.89 4.63
CA GLY A 62 -6.17 2.64 4.74
C GLY A 62 -6.98 1.43 4.27
N ILE A 63 -8.21 1.28 4.76
CA ILE A 63 -9.11 0.19 4.33
C ILE A 63 -9.41 0.28 2.84
N ALA A 64 -9.69 1.47 2.31
CA ALA A 64 -9.90 1.66 0.88
C ALA A 64 -8.66 1.29 0.05
N ALA A 65 -7.46 1.63 0.54
CA ALA A 65 -6.21 1.23 -0.09
C ALA A 65 -6.02 -0.29 -0.09
N ALA A 66 -6.34 -0.99 1.01
CA ALA A 66 -6.29 -2.46 1.04
C ALA A 66 -7.17 -3.10 -0.04
N THR A 67 -8.42 -2.64 -0.17
CA THR A 67 -9.35 -3.18 -1.17
C THR A 67 -8.92 -2.83 -2.60
N LEU A 68 -8.57 -1.57 -2.88
CA LEU A 68 -8.25 -1.14 -4.24
C LEU A 68 -6.86 -1.60 -4.70
N LEU A 69 -5.88 -1.62 -3.80
CA LEU A 69 -4.52 -2.01 -4.14
C LEU A 69 -4.36 -3.53 -4.05
N ASP A 70 -4.62 -4.14 -2.90
CA ASP A 70 -4.26 -5.56 -2.69
C ASP A 70 -5.25 -6.49 -3.40
N GLU A 71 -6.54 -6.24 -3.19
CA GLU A 71 -7.59 -7.12 -3.70
C GLU A 71 -7.88 -6.93 -5.19
N ALA A 72 -7.70 -5.72 -5.72
CA ALA A 72 -7.90 -5.42 -7.14
C ALA A 72 -6.57 -5.33 -7.90
N ALA A 73 -5.77 -4.28 -7.69
CA ALA A 73 -4.61 -4.02 -8.56
C ALA A 73 -3.53 -5.11 -8.50
N VAL A 74 -3.03 -5.44 -7.30
CA VAL A 74 -1.98 -6.45 -7.05
C VAL A 74 -2.43 -7.84 -7.52
N SER A 75 -3.70 -8.17 -7.29
CA SER A 75 -4.29 -9.43 -7.77
C SER A 75 -4.43 -9.46 -9.29
N ALA A 76 -4.86 -8.36 -9.92
CA ALA A 76 -5.03 -8.26 -11.37
C ALA A 76 -3.70 -8.39 -12.13
N VAL A 77 -2.59 -7.89 -11.57
CA VAL A 77 -1.25 -8.03 -12.16
C VAL A 77 -0.54 -9.33 -11.78
N GLY A 78 -1.24 -10.25 -11.09
CA GLY A 78 -0.71 -11.57 -10.74
C GLY A 78 0.36 -11.55 -9.64
N LEU A 79 0.51 -10.44 -8.91
CA LEU A 79 1.42 -10.31 -7.78
C LEU A 79 0.80 -10.82 -6.46
N GLY A 80 -0.53 -10.94 -6.41
CA GLY A 80 -1.28 -11.48 -5.28
C GLY A 80 -2.20 -12.63 -5.65
N LYS A 81 -2.74 -13.31 -4.63
CA LYS A 81 -3.88 -14.22 -4.83
C LYS A 81 -5.15 -13.40 -4.94
N ALA A 82 -6.07 -13.81 -5.82
CA ALA A 82 -7.40 -13.25 -5.86
C ALA A 82 -8.09 -13.32 -4.47
N PRO A 83 -8.96 -12.35 -4.12
CA PRO A 83 -9.54 -12.23 -2.78
C PRO A 83 -10.26 -13.50 -2.31
N TRP A 84 -10.99 -14.16 -3.21
CA TRP A 84 -11.72 -15.41 -2.93
C TRP A 84 -10.82 -16.66 -2.82
N LYS A 85 -9.50 -16.53 -3.04
CA LYS A 85 -8.50 -17.59 -2.89
C LYS A 85 -7.55 -17.34 -1.72
N ALA A 86 -7.66 -16.18 -1.06
CA ALA A 86 -6.84 -15.83 0.08
C ALA A 86 -7.37 -16.50 1.36
N ASP A 87 -6.47 -16.85 2.28
CA ASP A 87 -6.86 -17.32 3.61
C ASP A 87 -7.42 -16.16 4.44
N LEU A 88 -8.51 -16.39 5.18
CA LEU A 88 -9.19 -15.34 5.93
C LEU A 88 -8.26 -14.64 6.93
N LYS A 89 -7.33 -15.37 7.57
CA LYS A 89 -6.37 -14.74 8.50
C LYS A 89 -5.43 -13.79 7.77
N THR A 90 -4.99 -14.15 6.57
CA THR A 90 -4.13 -13.30 5.74
C THR A 90 -4.87 -12.04 5.31
N THR A 91 -6.12 -12.17 4.89
CA THR A 91 -6.97 -11.03 4.53
C THR A 91 -7.16 -10.08 5.71
N ILE A 92 -7.58 -10.60 6.87
CA ILE A 92 -7.77 -9.78 8.08
C ILE A 92 -6.47 -9.09 8.50
N TYR A 93 -5.35 -9.80 8.48
CA TYR A 93 -4.04 -9.22 8.78
C TYR A 93 -3.66 -8.12 7.79
N GLY A 94 -3.95 -8.29 6.49
CA GLY A 94 -3.74 -7.29 5.45
C GLY A 94 -4.53 -6.01 5.70
N TYR A 95 -5.83 -6.13 5.99
CA TYR A 95 -6.67 -4.98 6.34
C TYR A 95 -6.23 -4.29 7.64
N ALA A 96 -5.88 -5.05 8.67
CA ALA A 96 -5.38 -4.49 9.92
C ALA A 96 -4.08 -3.69 9.69
N SER A 97 -3.16 -4.24 8.90
CA SER A 97 -1.91 -3.55 8.53
C SER A 97 -2.18 -2.26 7.76
N HIS A 98 -3.16 -2.28 6.85
CA HIS A 98 -3.56 -1.10 6.10
C HIS A 98 -4.30 -0.06 6.93
N LEU A 99 -5.07 -0.47 7.94
CA LEU A 99 -5.67 0.44 8.91
C LEU A 99 -4.58 1.19 9.68
N VAL A 100 -3.52 0.49 10.12
CA VAL A 100 -2.34 1.09 10.76
C VAL A 100 -1.63 2.04 9.80
N PHE A 101 -1.41 1.64 8.55
CA PHE A 101 -0.83 2.50 7.51
C PHE A 101 -1.65 3.79 7.31
N GLY A 102 -2.97 3.70 7.19
CA GLY A 102 -3.86 4.83 7.04
C GLY A 102 -3.80 5.79 8.24
N GLY A 103 -3.78 5.23 9.46
CA GLY A 103 -3.58 5.98 10.69
C GLY A 103 -2.22 6.71 10.72
N ALA A 104 -1.15 6.04 10.33
CA ALA A 104 0.19 6.62 10.24
C ALA A 104 0.25 7.76 9.20
N ALA A 105 -0.36 7.58 8.02
CA ALA A 105 -0.46 8.62 7.00
C ALA A 105 -1.26 9.83 7.53
N GLY A 106 -2.36 9.60 8.26
CA GLY A 106 -3.13 10.62 8.96
C GLY A 106 -2.29 11.43 9.95
N LEU A 107 -1.52 10.75 10.78
CA LEU A 107 -0.62 11.36 11.75
C LEU A 107 0.45 12.20 11.06
N VAL A 108 1.20 11.61 10.12
CA VAL A 108 2.28 12.29 9.39
C VAL A 108 1.76 13.54 8.68
N ARG A 109 0.61 13.47 8.01
CA ARG A 109 -0.03 14.62 7.36
C ARG A 109 -0.33 15.75 8.36
N ARG A 110 -0.87 15.42 9.54
CA ARG A 110 -1.17 16.41 10.60
C ARG A 110 0.11 17.08 11.09
N GLN A 111 1.15 16.29 11.37
CA GLN A 111 2.44 16.80 11.84
C GLN A 111 3.10 17.68 10.77
N ALA A 112 3.14 17.24 9.52
CA ALA A 112 3.69 18.03 8.41
C ALA A 112 2.96 19.37 8.25
N ARG A 113 1.62 19.38 8.34
CA ARG A 113 0.85 20.62 8.30
C ARG A 113 1.18 21.54 9.48
N ALA A 114 1.27 20.97 10.68
CA ALA A 114 1.62 21.71 11.89
C ALA A 114 3.06 22.24 11.90
N ILE A 115 3.99 21.63 11.17
CA ILE A 115 5.37 22.12 11.08
C ILE A 115 5.48 23.19 9.98
N LEU A 116 4.93 22.92 8.79
CA LEU A 116 5.12 23.75 7.62
C LEU A 116 4.29 25.04 7.64
N PHE A 117 3.13 25.06 8.31
CA PHE A 117 2.21 26.19 8.29
C PHE A 117 2.05 26.93 9.63
N ARG A 118 2.77 26.51 10.69
CA ARG A 118 2.71 27.11 12.04
C ARG A 118 3.39 28.48 12.15
N ARG A 119 3.99 29.00 11.08
CA ARG A 119 4.73 30.26 11.06
C ARG A 119 4.02 31.43 10.34
N SER A 120 2.71 31.34 10.14
CA SER A 120 1.94 32.32 9.35
C SER A 120 0.95 33.17 10.17
N ASN A 121 1.08 33.20 11.51
CA ASN A 121 0.30 34.06 12.42
C ASN A 121 1.22 34.64 13.48
#